data_AF-A0A6J8E2A8-F1
#
_entry.id   AF-A0A6J8E2A8-F1
#
_cell.length_a   1.000
_cell.length_b   1.000
_cell.length_c   1.000
_cell.angle_alpha   90.00
_cell.angle_beta   90.00
_cell.angle_gamma   90.00
#
_symmetry.space_group_name_H-M   'P 1'
#
loop_
_entity.id
_entity.type
_entity.pdbx_description
1 polymer ?
#
loop_
_entity_poly.entity_id
_entity_poly.type
_entity_poly.pdbx_seq_one_letter_code
_entity_poly.pdbx_strand_id
1 'polypeptide(L)'
;MDIYSVQKEYQKIREKLANRNTNIPSDTSEVRSFLAMTNYVGRFIPEYSTITEPLRRLLKQGVTWTWSSEQQQSFDELKQELMNNRIMAYFDPRKDVRVNAYASRVLSDVEQRYSQTEREGLAIVWAIEHFHLYLYGHKFTLVTNHQPLECIFNNPKSKPPARIQRWRLRLQTYDFDVKYKSGKSNAADYMSRHPNINEANRTDHSEVAEEFVNYIYIY
;
A
#
# COMPACT_ATOMS: atom_id res chain seq x y z
N MET A 1 2.11 -5.87 15.91
CA MET A 1 0.64 -5.70 15.82
C MET A 1 0.24 -6.26 14.47
N ASP A 2 -0.62 -7.28 14.44
CA ASP A 2 -0.99 -7.92 13.18
C ASP A 2 -2.02 -7.09 12.41
N ILE A 3 -2.03 -7.26 11.09
CA ILE A 3 -2.92 -6.53 10.17
C ILE A 3 -4.40 -6.81 10.45
N TYR A 4 -4.73 -8.00 10.98
CA TYR A 4 -6.07 -8.39 11.37
C TYR A 4 -6.63 -7.53 12.52
N SER A 5 -5.81 -7.23 13.53
CA SER A 5 -6.19 -6.33 14.62
C SER A 5 -6.38 -4.90 14.14
N VAL A 6 -5.58 -4.47 13.17
CA VAL A 6 -5.71 -3.13 12.58
C VAL A 6 -7.00 -3.02 11.74
N GLN A 7 -7.31 -4.04 10.95
CA GLN A 7 -8.52 -4.14 10.12
C GLN A 7 -9.80 -4.20 10.95
N LYS A 8 -9.81 -4.99 12.02
CA LYS A 8 -10.98 -5.09 12.92
C LYS A 8 -11.30 -3.73 13.55
N GLU A 9 -10.28 -2.98 13.96
CA GLU A 9 -10.49 -1.66 14.55
C GLU A 9 -10.92 -0.63 13.49
N TYR A 10 -10.33 -0.66 12.29
CA TYR A 10 -10.75 0.18 11.16
C TYR A 10 -12.23 -0.03 10.81
N GLN A 11 -12.70 -1.28 10.75
CA GLN A 11 -14.09 -1.59 10.46
C GLN A 11 -15.05 -1.07 11.53
N LYS A 12 -14.70 -1.19 12.82
CA LYS A 12 -15.48 -0.59 13.91
C LYS A 12 -15.55 0.93 13.80
N ILE A 13 -14.42 1.58 13.48
CA ILE A 13 -14.35 3.03 13.28
C ILE A 13 -15.27 3.43 12.13
N ARG A 14 -15.21 2.71 11.02
CA ARG A 14 -16.01 2.98 9.81
C ARG A 14 -17.50 2.78 10.06
N GLU A 15 -17.91 1.72 10.75
CA GLU A 15 -19.30 1.48 11.17
C GLU A 15 -19.80 2.59 12.10
N LYS A 16 -18.96 3.00 13.05
CA LYS A 16 -19.27 4.10 13.97
C LYS A 16 -19.46 5.40 13.19
N LEU A 17 -18.61 5.72 12.21
CA LEU A 17 -18.68 6.93 11.37
C LEU A 17 -19.81 6.92 10.33
N ALA A 18 -20.23 5.75 9.87
CA ALA A 18 -21.34 5.57 8.93
C ALA A 18 -22.71 5.82 9.58
N ASN A 19 -22.83 5.63 10.90
CA ASN A 19 -24.02 6.03 11.63
C ASN A 19 -24.21 7.54 11.56
N ARG A 20 -25.36 7.98 11.00
CA ARG A 20 -25.72 9.40 10.84
C ARG A 20 -25.71 10.21 12.15
N ASN A 21 -25.70 9.54 13.29
CA ASN A 21 -25.60 10.11 14.63
C ASN A 21 -24.15 10.25 15.15
N THR A 22 -23.11 10.16 14.32
CA THR A 22 -21.80 10.71 14.74
C THR A 22 -21.93 12.21 14.84
N ASN A 23 -22.30 12.65 16.04
CA ASN A 23 -22.42 14.04 16.37
C ASN A 23 -21.04 14.68 16.16
N ILE A 24 -21.05 15.85 15.53
CA ILE A 24 -19.90 16.74 15.46
C ILE A 24 -19.40 16.93 16.91
N PRO A 25 -18.10 16.75 17.19
CA PRO A 25 -17.58 16.94 18.54
C PRO A 25 -17.99 18.30 19.10
N SER A 26 -18.69 18.28 20.22
CA SER A 26 -19.27 19.45 20.90
C SER A 26 -18.40 19.98 22.03
N ASP A 27 -17.40 19.18 22.46
CA ASP A 27 -16.43 19.57 23.47
C ASP A 27 -15.02 18.99 23.22
N THR A 28 -14.07 19.42 24.05
CA THR A 28 -12.66 18.99 23.98
C THR A 28 -12.46 17.51 24.31
N SER A 29 -13.36 16.90 25.08
CA SER A 29 -13.31 15.47 25.43
C SER A 29 -13.68 14.61 24.22
N GLU A 30 -14.73 14.99 23.50
CA GLU A 30 -15.19 14.35 22.27
C GLU A 30 -14.14 14.47 21.15
N VAL A 31 -13.51 15.65 20.99
CA VAL A 31 -12.40 15.82 20.04
C VAL A 31 -11.23 14.92 20.39
N ARG A 32 -10.85 14.83 21.67
CA ARG A 32 -9.76 13.96 22.13
C ARG A 32 -10.08 12.48 21.86
N SER A 33 -11.31 12.05 22.14
CA SER A 33 -11.77 10.68 21.91
C SER A 33 -11.76 10.34 20.41
N PHE A 34 -12.24 11.26 19.57
CA PHE A 34 -12.21 11.13 18.12
C PHE A 34 -10.78 11.05 17.56
N LEU A 35 -9.88 11.94 17.99
CA LEU A 35 -8.48 11.90 17.58
C LEU A 35 -7.77 10.63 18.07
N ALA A 36 -8.04 10.18 19.30
CA ALA A 36 -7.48 8.92 19.81
C ALA A 36 -7.94 7.71 18.97
N MET A 37 -9.23 7.68 18.60
CA MET A 37 -9.81 6.63 17.77
C MET A 37 -9.19 6.61 16.37
N THR A 38 -9.02 7.78 15.75
CA THR A 38 -8.47 7.87 14.38
C THR A 38 -6.95 7.74 14.33
N ASN A 39 -6.23 8.07 15.41
CA ASN A 39 -4.77 7.97 15.47
C ASN A 39 -4.27 6.54 15.26
N TYR A 40 -5.05 5.54 15.68
CA TYR A 40 -4.72 4.13 15.46
C TYR A 40 -4.57 3.78 13.97
N VAL A 41 -5.39 4.39 13.12
CA VAL A 41 -5.40 4.20 11.66
C VAL A 41 -4.74 5.36 10.90
N GLY A 42 -4.34 6.43 11.59
CA GLY A 42 -3.76 7.63 11.00
C GLY A 42 -2.46 7.39 10.20
N ARG A 43 -1.74 6.30 10.49
CA ARG A 43 -0.56 5.89 9.69
C ARG A 43 -0.88 5.55 8.23
N PHE A 44 -2.15 5.28 7.92
CA PHE A 44 -2.63 4.92 6.57
C PHE A 44 -3.38 6.06 5.88
N ILE A 45 -3.45 7.23 6.51
CA ILE A 45 -4.11 8.42 5.98
C ILE A 45 -2.99 9.39 5.55
N PRO A 46 -2.83 9.66 4.24
CA PRO A 46 -1.91 10.67 3.76
C PRO A 46 -2.17 12.00 4.47
N GLU A 47 -1.11 12.73 4.82
CA GLU A 47 -1.25 14.04 5.45
C GLU A 47 -2.11 14.07 6.74
N TYR A 48 -2.24 12.94 7.46
CA TYR A 48 -3.06 12.86 8.69
C TYR A 48 -2.73 13.96 9.71
N SER A 49 -1.44 14.30 9.86
CA SER A 49 -1.02 15.37 10.78
C SER A 49 -1.51 16.75 10.33
N THR A 50 -1.50 17.00 9.02
CA THR A 50 -1.98 18.24 8.40
C THR A 50 -3.50 18.33 8.53
N ILE A 51 -4.21 17.27 8.14
CA ILE A 51 -5.67 17.17 8.23
C ILE A 51 -6.13 17.37 9.68
N THR A 52 -5.49 16.75 10.68
CA THR A 52 -5.94 16.79 12.08
C THR A 52 -5.44 18.00 12.87
N GLU A 53 -4.60 18.87 12.30
CA GLU A 53 -4.03 20.02 13.03
C GLU A 53 -5.12 20.96 13.58
N PRO A 54 -6.16 21.36 12.82
CA PRO A 54 -7.21 22.24 13.33
C PRO A 54 -7.97 21.68 14.53
N LEU A 55 -8.11 20.34 14.60
CA LEU A 55 -8.74 19.63 15.72
C LEU A 55 -7.79 19.52 16.93
N ARG A 56 -6.50 19.23 16.69
CA ARG A 56 -5.48 19.17 17.75
C ARG A 56 -5.30 20.54 18.43
N ARG A 57 -5.49 21.64 17.69
CA ARG A 57 -5.42 23.00 18.22
C ARG A 57 -6.44 23.25 19.33
N LEU A 58 -7.64 22.67 19.23
CA LEU A 58 -8.69 22.75 20.27
C LEU A 58 -8.29 22.06 21.59
N LEU A 59 -7.27 21.19 21.57
CA LEU A 59 -6.79 20.49 22.76
C LEU A 59 -5.65 21.22 23.49
N LYS A 60 -5.14 22.33 22.94
CA LYS A 60 -4.06 23.10 23.57
C LYS A 60 -4.58 23.89 24.77
N GLN A 61 -3.75 23.97 25.81
CA GLN A 61 -4.08 24.70 27.03
C GLN A 61 -4.21 26.20 26.74
N GLY A 62 -5.27 26.84 27.25
CA GLY A 62 -5.51 28.28 27.06
C GLY A 62 -6.22 28.66 25.76
N VAL A 63 -6.65 27.69 24.94
CA VAL A 63 -7.44 27.95 23.73
C VAL A 63 -8.94 27.94 24.05
N THR A 64 -9.67 28.98 23.64
CA THR A 64 -11.13 29.04 23.76
C THR A 64 -11.77 28.06 22.78
N TRP A 65 -12.77 27.31 23.24
CA TRP A 65 -13.53 26.39 22.39
C TRP A 65 -14.30 27.16 21.31
N THR A 66 -13.90 26.98 20.05
CA THR A 66 -14.59 27.53 18.88
C THR A 66 -14.59 26.51 17.76
N TRP A 67 -15.76 26.01 17.39
CA TRP A 67 -15.92 25.15 16.22
C TRP A 67 -16.21 26.02 15.00
N SER A 68 -15.17 26.33 14.21
CA SER A 68 -15.29 27.16 13.01
C SER A 68 -15.32 26.30 11.74
N SER A 69 -15.33 26.95 10.57
CA SER A 69 -15.22 26.26 9.28
C SER A 69 -13.95 25.42 9.17
N GLU A 70 -12.84 25.82 9.77
CA GLU A 70 -11.58 25.07 9.72
C GLU A 70 -11.70 23.70 10.40
N GLN A 71 -12.32 23.65 11.58
CA GLN A 71 -12.52 22.41 12.33
C GLN A 71 -13.54 21.51 11.66
N GLN A 72 -14.60 22.09 11.09
CA GLN A 72 -15.60 21.34 10.33
C GLN A 72 -14.98 20.72 9.08
N GLN A 73 -14.21 21.49 8.30
CA GLN A 73 -13.52 20.98 7.11
C GLN A 73 -12.55 19.85 7.46
N SER A 74 -11.72 20.05 8.49
CA SER A 74 -10.80 19.03 8.99
C SER A 74 -11.52 17.74 9.42
N PHE A 75 -12.65 17.86 10.11
CA PHE A 75 -13.47 16.73 10.53
C PHE A 75 -14.09 15.99 9.34
N ASP A 76 -14.66 16.71 8.39
CA ASP A 76 -15.31 16.15 7.20
C ASP A 76 -14.29 15.50 6.27
N GLU A 77 -13.14 16.12 6.06
CA GLU A 77 -12.03 15.58 5.26
C GLU A 77 -11.49 14.29 5.89
N LEU A 78 -11.22 14.29 7.21
CA LEU A 78 -10.78 13.07 7.88
C LEU A 78 -11.86 11.97 7.83
N LYS A 79 -13.13 12.33 7.94
CA LYS A 79 -14.24 11.39 7.82
C LYS A 79 -14.32 10.81 6.41
N GLN A 80 -14.18 11.65 5.38
CA GLN A 80 -14.14 11.20 3.99
C GLN A 80 -12.97 10.27 3.74
N GLU A 81 -11.77 10.61 4.19
CA GLU A 81 -10.59 9.73 4.10
C GLU A 81 -10.84 8.39 4.80
N LEU A 82 -11.39 8.38 6.01
CA LEU A 82 -11.73 7.13 6.74
C LEU A 82 -12.86 6.32 6.09
N MET A 83 -13.72 6.95 5.29
CA MET A 83 -14.77 6.25 4.55
C MET A 83 -14.29 5.73 3.19
N ASN A 84 -13.37 6.47 2.56
CA ASN A 84 -12.81 6.21 1.23
C ASN A 84 -11.57 5.32 1.28
N ASN A 85 -10.87 5.22 2.41
CA ASN A 85 -9.60 4.51 2.50
C ASN A 85 -9.80 3.00 2.22
N ARG A 86 -9.45 2.62 0.99
CA ARG A 86 -9.56 1.27 0.42
C ARG A 86 -8.36 0.38 0.72
N ILE A 87 -7.32 0.92 1.38
CA ILE A 87 -6.08 0.20 1.71
C ILE A 87 -6.35 -0.94 2.71
N MET A 88 -7.41 -0.83 3.52
CA MET A 88 -7.66 -1.70 4.67
C MET A 88 -8.80 -2.71 4.49
N ALA A 89 -9.27 -2.93 3.26
CA ALA A 89 -10.37 -3.83 3.03
C ALA A 89 -9.91 -5.32 3.13
N TYR A 90 -10.75 -6.20 3.72
CA TYR A 90 -10.56 -7.66 3.81
C TYR A 90 -10.32 -8.40 2.48
N PHE A 91 -9.19 -9.09 2.31
CA PHE A 91 -9.06 -10.12 1.27
C PHE A 91 -10.23 -11.12 1.38
N ASP A 92 -11.09 -11.15 0.36
CA ASP A 92 -12.19 -12.12 0.23
C ASP A 92 -11.80 -13.15 -0.84
N PRO A 93 -11.45 -14.39 -0.46
CA PRO A 93 -11.05 -15.43 -1.41
C PRO A 93 -12.18 -15.89 -2.35
N ARG A 94 -13.41 -15.38 -2.18
CA ARG A 94 -14.57 -15.69 -3.03
C ARG A 94 -14.85 -14.62 -4.09
N LYS A 95 -14.16 -13.47 -4.05
CA LYS A 95 -14.30 -12.40 -5.05
C LYS A 95 -13.31 -12.56 -6.18
N ASP A 96 -13.72 -12.13 -7.38
CA ASP A 96 -12.86 -12.16 -8.56
C ASP A 96 -11.53 -11.44 -8.32
N VAL A 97 -10.46 -12.09 -8.79
CA VAL A 97 -9.10 -11.58 -8.69
C VAL A 97 -8.96 -10.35 -9.59
N ARG A 98 -8.83 -9.17 -9.00
CA ARG A 98 -8.56 -7.91 -9.71
C ARG A 98 -7.11 -7.49 -9.54
N VAL A 99 -6.61 -6.66 -10.47
CA VAL A 99 -5.30 -6.02 -10.38
C VAL A 99 -5.46 -4.76 -9.54
N ASN A 100 -4.60 -4.58 -8.55
CA ASN A 100 -4.87 -3.72 -7.38
C ASN A 100 -3.97 -2.48 -7.32
N ALA A 101 -2.77 -2.62 -7.87
CA ALA A 101 -1.85 -1.52 -8.08
C ALA A 101 -0.92 -1.86 -9.24
N TYR A 102 -0.57 -0.85 -10.01
CA TYR A 102 0.51 -0.90 -10.98
C TYR A 102 1.65 -0.05 -10.44
N ALA A 103 2.87 -0.54 -10.59
CA ALA A 103 4.06 0.21 -10.21
C ALA A 103 5.16 -0.09 -11.22
N SER A 104 5.91 0.94 -11.61
CA SER A 104 7.03 0.86 -12.54
C SER A 104 8.23 1.62 -11.99
N ARG A 105 9.42 1.18 -12.36
CA ARG A 105 10.66 1.86 -12.00
C ARG A 105 11.65 1.78 -13.16
N VAL A 106 12.34 2.89 -13.43
CA VAL A 106 13.45 2.93 -14.38
C VAL A 106 14.70 2.30 -13.75
N LEU A 107 15.39 1.46 -14.52
CA LEU A 107 16.68 0.89 -14.12
C LEU A 107 17.79 1.94 -14.17
N SER A 108 18.63 2.01 -13.14
CA SER A 108 19.84 2.84 -13.16
C SER A 108 20.86 2.34 -14.20
N ASP A 109 21.81 3.19 -14.58
CA ASP A 109 22.87 2.88 -15.55
C ASP A 109 23.67 1.61 -15.20
N VAL A 110 23.79 1.31 -13.91
CA VAL A 110 24.45 0.10 -13.41
C VAL A 110 23.54 -1.12 -13.55
N GLU A 111 22.26 -0.98 -13.17
CA GLU A 111 21.27 -2.07 -13.24
C GLU A 111 20.93 -2.44 -14.69
N GLN A 112 20.98 -1.50 -15.63
CA GLN A 112 20.79 -1.76 -17.06
C GLN A 112 21.82 -2.74 -17.63
N ARG A 113 23.01 -2.82 -17.02
CA ARG A 113 24.10 -3.73 -17.42
C ARG A 113 23.93 -5.14 -16.85
N TYR A 114 22.93 -5.36 -16.00
CA TYR A 114 22.67 -6.69 -15.45
C TYR A 114 22.14 -7.63 -16.53
N SER A 115 22.39 -8.94 -16.33
CA SER A 115 21.81 -9.95 -17.21
C SER A 115 20.27 -9.88 -17.18
N GLN A 116 19.60 -10.38 -18.23
CA GLN A 116 18.14 -10.36 -18.30
C GLN A 116 17.50 -10.98 -17.05
N THR A 117 17.96 -12.16 -16.63
CA THR A 117 17.46 -12.83 -15.41
C THR A 117 17.68 -12.01 -14.14
N GLU A 118 18.77 -11.24 -14.07
CA GLU A 118 19.03 -10.38 -12.92
C GLU A 118 18.18 -9.10 -12.95
N ARG A 119 17.86 -8.56 -14.12
CA ARG A 119 16.92 -7.42 -14.23
C ARG A 119 15.52 -7.83 -13.82
N GLU A 120 15.05 -8.96 -14.31
CA GLU A 120 13.74 -9.53 -13.93
C GLU A 120 13.71 -9.90 -12.44
N GLY A 121 14.78 -10.50 -11.92
CA GLY A 121 14.92 -10.81 -10.49
C GLY A 121 14.99 -9.56 -9.61
N LEU A 122 15.58 -8.46 -10.10
CA LEU A 122 15.57 -7.17 -9.41
C LEU A 122 14.18 -6.57 -9.37
N ALA A 123 13.41 -6.69 -10.46
CA ALA A 123 12.02 -6.26 -10.49
C ALA A 123 11.20 -7.00 -9.42
N ILE A 124 11.45 -8.31 -9.23
CA ILE A 124 10.85 -9.10 -8.13
C ILE A 124 11.09 -8.46 -6.77
N VAL A 125 12.37 -8.17 -6.47
CA VAL A 125 12.76 -7.58 -5.19
C VAL A 125 12.09 -6.23 -5.01
N TRP A 126 12.19 -5.37 -6.02
CA TRP A 126 11.65 -4.02 -5.93
C TRP A 126 10.15 -4.03 -5.69
N ALA A 127 9.37 -4.85 -6.41
CA ALA A 127 7.92 -4.82 -6.24
C ALA A 127 7.50 -5.41 -4.88
N ILE A 128 8.15 -6.47 -4.39
CA ILE A 128 7.84 -7.02 -3.06
C ILE A 128 8.09 -5.96 -1.96
N GLU A 129 9.18 -5.21 -2.09
CA GLU A 129 9.50 -4.14 -1.14
C GLU A 129 8.60 -2.92 -1.29
N HIS A 130 8.27 -2.54 -2.52
CA HIS A 130 7.36 -1.44 -2.81
C HIS A 130 5.97 -1.70 -2.24
N PHE A 131 5.49 -2.94 -2.38
CA PHE A 131 4.20 -3.39 -1.85
C PHE A 131 4.32 -4.06 -0.47
N HIS A 132 5.39 -3.78 0.29
CA HIS A 132 5.63 -4.38 1.60
C HIS A 132 4.41 -4.33 2.52
N LEU A 133 3.73 -3.18 2.58
CA LEU A 133 2.54 -2.97 3.41
C LEU A 133 1.37 -3.92 3.08
N TYR A 134 1.29 -4.39 1.84
CA TYR A 134 0.24 -5.30 1.38
C TYR A 134 0.62 -6.77 1.53
N LEU A 135 1.90 -7.09 1.37
CA LEU A 135 2.38 -8.48 1.29
C LEU A 135 2.89 -9.04 2.60
N TYR A 136 3.41 -8.19 3.47
CA TYR A 136 4.09 -8.64 4.66
C TYR A 136 3.13 -9.37 5.61
N GLY A 137 3.52 -10.57 6.02
CA GLY A 137 2.70 -11.44 6.88
C GLY A 137 1.59 -12.22 6.17
N HIS A 138 1.52 -12.16 4.83
CA HIS A 138 0.58 -12.93 4.03
C HIS A 138 1.29 -13.86 3.05
N LYS A 139 0.64 -15.00 2.74
CA LYS A 139 1.04 -15.86 1.64
C LYS A 139 0.46 -15.33 0.33
N PHE A 140 1.30 -15.14 -0.68
CA PHE A 140 0.85 -14.65 -1.99
C PHE A 140 1.52 -15.38 -3.16
N THR A 141 0.99 -15.17 -4.38
CA THR A 141 1.60 -15.68 -5.61
C THR A 141 2.15 -14.50 -6.43
N LEU A 142 3.42 -14.58 -6.78
CA LEU A 142 4.08 -13.62 -7.65
C LEU A 142 4.07 -14.14 -9.08
N VAL A 143 3.56 -13.35 -10.02
CA VAL A 143 3.48 -13.76 -11.44
C VAL A 143 4.51 -13.01 -12.27
N THR A 144 5.32 -13.74 -13.02
CA THR A 144 6.36 -13.18 -13.91
C THR A 144 6.27 -13.81 -15.31
N ASN A 145 6.67 -13.04 -16.32
CA ASN A 145 6.86 -13.52 -17.69
C ASN A 145 8.26 -14.15 -17.91
N HIS A 146 9.10 -14.24 -16.88
CA HIS A 146 10.45 -14.80 -16.97
C HIS A 146 10.54 -16.17 -16.32
N GLN A 147 10.36 -17.22 -17.13
CA GLN A 147 10.28 -18.63 -16.70
C GLN A 147 11.42 -19.09 -15.74
N PRO A 148 12.70 -18.70 -15.93
CA PRO A 148 13.76 -19.13 -15.01
C PRO A 148 13.54 -18.75 -13.54
N LEU A 149 12.82 -17.66 -13.27
CA LEU A 149 12.60 -17.17 -11.91
C LEU A 149 11.69 -18.07 -11.08
N GLU A 150 10.75 -18.76 -11.72
CA GLU A 150 9.90 -19.75 -11.06
C GLU A 150 10.77 -20.85 -10.42
N CYS A 151 11.72 -21.41 -11.17
CA CYS A 151 12.64 -22.41 -10.65
C CYS A 151 13.61 -21.81 -9.62
N ILE A 152 14.15 -20.60 -9.87
CA ILE A 152 15.14 -19.98 -9.00
C ILE A 152 14.57 -19.70 -7.60
N PHE A 153 13.38 -19.13 -7.51
CA PHE A 153 12.79 -18.74 -6.24
C PHE A 153 12.12 -19.91 -5.51
N ASN A 154 11.39 -20.78 -6.23
CA ASN A 154 10.63 -21.87 -5.59
C ASN A 154 11.49 -23.09 -5.22
N ASN A 155 12.67 -23.26 -5.81
CA ASN A 155 13.55 -24.40 -5.50
C ASN A 155 14.68 -23.97 -4.53
N PRO A 156 14.69 -24.44 -3.27
CA PRO A 156 15.77 -24.16 -2.32
C PRO A 156 17.16 -24.63 -2.79
N LYS A 157 17.21 -25.68 -3.63
CA LYS A 157 18.46 -26.26 -4.15
C LYS A 157 18.97 -25.55 -5.41
N SER A 158 18.25 -24.56 -5.92
CA SER A 158 18.70 -23.79 -7.10
C SER A 158 20.01 -23.06 -6.78
N LYS A 159 20.87 -22.93 -7.79
CA LYS A 159 22.17 -22.22 -7.71
C LYS A 159 22.16 -20.98 -8.59
N PRO A 160 21.41 -19.92 -8.23
CA PRO A 160 21.36 -18.70 -9.02
C PRO A 160 22.66 -17.89 -8.87
N PRO A 161 22.88 -16.87 -9.72
CA PRO A 161 23.96 -15.91 -9.56
C PRO A 161 23.98 -15.29 -8.15
N ALA A 162 25.17 -14.96 -7.65
CA ALA A 162 25.38 -14.44 -6.29
C ALA A 162 24.51 -13.21 -5.95
N ARG A 163 24.17 -12.40 -6.95
CA ARG A 163 23.26 -11.26 -6.80
C ARG A 163 21.84 -11.71 -6.45
N ILE A 164 21.27 -12.63 -7.23
CA ILE A 164 19.94 -13.19 -6.97
C ILE A 164 19.92 -14.01 -5.68
N GLN A 165 21.02 -14.71 -5.35
CA GLN A 165 21.12 -15.42 -4.08
C GLN A 165 21.00 -14.45 -2.87
N ARG A 166 21.65 -13.29 -2.92
CA ARG A 166 21.52 -12.24 -1.89
C ARG A 166 20.08 -11.71 -1.80
N TRP A 167 19.42 -11.54 -2.94
CA TRP A 167 18.02 -11.12 -2.98
C TRP A 167 17.07 -12.17 -2.41
N ARG A 168 17.30 -13.46 -2.67
CA ARG A 168 16.53 -14.54 -2.03
C ARG A 168 16.61 -14.46 -0.51
N LEU A 169 17.81 -14.26 0.04
CA LEU A 169 18.00 -14.08 1.48
C LEU A 169 17.24 -12.84 1.99
N ARG A 170 17.31 -11.72 1.27
CA ARG A 170 16.59 -10.49 1.60
C ARG A 170 15.07 -10.68 1.62
N LEU A 171 14.55 -11.53 0.74
CA LEU A 171 13.12 -11.82 0.60
C LEU A 171 12.63 -12.98 1.49
N GLN A 172 13.48 -13.59 2.33
CA GLN A 172 13.07 -14.68 3.24
C GLN A 172 12.02 -14.27 4.27
N THR A 173 11.84 -12.97 4.50
CA THR A 173 10.81 -12.43 5.40
C THR A 173 9.40 -12.48 4.81
N TYR A 174 9.25 -12.85 3.53
CA TYR A 174 7.97 -12.94 2.83
C TYR A 174 7.64 -14.40 2.49
N ASP A 175 6.36 -14.77 2.54
CA ASP A 175 5.85 -16.08 2.13
C ASP A 175 5.21 -15.97 0.75
N PHE A 176 5.89 -16.47 -0.28
CA PHE A 176 5.39 -16.40 -1.64
C PHE A 176 5.86 -17.53 -2.55
N ASP A 177 5.03 -17.84 -3.54
CA ASP A 177 5.35 -18.75 -4.63
C ASP A 177 5.43 -17.96 -5.95
N VAL A 178 6.49 -18.16 -6.75
CA VAL A 178 6.60 -17.56 -8.08
C VAL A 178 5.89 -18.45 -9.11
N LYS A 179 5.11 -17.88 -10.02
CA LYS A 179 4.48 -18.58 -11.14
C LYS A 179 4.81 -17.91 -12.47
N TYR A 180 5.21 -18.72 -13.45
CA TYR A 180 5.40 -18.23 -14.80
C TYR A 180 4.05 -18.08 -15.53
N LYS A 181 3.87 -16.95 -16.23
CA LYS A 181 2.75 -16.77 -17.17
C LYS A 181 3.22 -16.12 -18.47
N SER A 182 2.94 -16.79 -19.60
CA SER A 182 3.29 -16.30 -20.93
C SER A 182 2.49 -15.04 -21.33
N GLY A 183 3.16 -14.08 -21.97
CA GLY A 183 2.71 -12.68 -22.14
C GLY A 183 1.52 -12.40 -23.06
N LYS A 184 0.79 -13.41 -23.57
CA LYS A 184 -0.33 -13.18 -24.52
C LYS A 184 -1.60 -12.61 -23.89
N SER A 185 -1.69 -12.44 -22.56
CA SER A 185 -2.89 -11.92 -21.87
C SER A 185 -2.61 -10.83 -20.82
N ASN A 186 -1.61 -9.96 -21.01
CA ASN A 186 -1.19 -9.02 -19.98
C ASN A 186 -1.40 -7.55 -20.37
N ALA A 187 -2.23 -6.86 -19.58
CA ALA A 187 -2.50 -5.42 -19.72
C ALA A 187 -1.27 -4.52 -19.43
N ALA A 188 -0.26 -5.02 -18.73
CA ALA A 188 0.89 -4.25 -18.28
C ALA A 188 2.15 -4.35 -19.17
N ASP A 189 2.12 -5.17 -20.24
CA ASP A 189 3.21 -5.26 -21.23
C ASP A 189 3.44 -3.92 -21.96
N TYR A 190 2.39 -3.09 -22.07
CA TYR A 190 2.48 -1.75 -22.64
C TYR A 190 3.33 -0.79 -21.80
N MET A 191 3.18 -0.80 -20.47
CA MET A 191 3.88 0.13 -19.57
C MET A 191 5.36 -0.23 -19.38
N SER A 192 5.72 -1.52 -19.45
CA SER A 192 7.13 -1.97 -19.39
C SER A 192 7.91 -1.60 -20.67
N ARG A 193 7.25 -1.60 -21.84
CA ARG A 193 7.87 -1.31 -23.14
C ARG A 193 7.99 0.18 -23.46
N HIS A 194 7.21 1.03 -22.79
CA HIS A 194 7.20 2.48 -23.00
C HIS A 194 7.42 3.22 -21.67
N PRO A 195 8.63 3.15 -21.07
CA PRO A 195 8.96 3.91 -19.88
C PRO A 195 8.86 5.41 -20.18
N ASN A 196 8.08 6.14 -19.38
CA ASN A 196 7.92 7.58 -19.53
C ASN A 196 9.22 8.26 -19.08
N ILE A 197 10.01 8.75 -20.04
CA ILE A 197 11.37 9.31 -19.83
C ILE A 197 11.35 10.57 -18.92
N ASN A 198 10.15 11.13 -18.65
CA ASN A 198 9.95 12.33 -17.84
C ASN A 198 9.74 12.08 -16.32
N GLU A 199 9.75 10.82 -15.85
CA GLU A 199 9.55 10.51 -14.42
C GLU A 199 10.76 10.79 -13.51
N ALA A 200 11.91 11.19 -14.07
CA ALA A 200 13.06 11.58 -13.26
C ALA A 200 12.82 12.84 -12.39
N ASN A 201 11.70 13.57 -12.59
CA ASN A 201 11.41 14.84 -11.91
C ASN A 201 9.97 14.99 -11.37
N ARG A 202 9.24 13.92 -11.04
CA ARG A 202 7.94 14.05 -10.35
C ARG A 202 7.96 13.43 -8.96
N THR A 203 8.29 14.26 -7.98
CA THR A 203 7.60 14.25 -6.69
C THR A 203 6.12 14.51 -6.92
N ASP A 204 5.30 13.72 -6.24
CA ASP A 204 3.93 13.97 -5.80
C ASP A 204 2.73 13.47 -6.64
N HIS A 205 1.76 12.99 -5.85
CA HIS A 205 0.37 12.59 -6.09
C HIS A 205 0.11 11.30 -6.89
N SER A 206 -0.27 10.20 -6.24
CA SER A 206 -1.58 9.93 -5.60
C SER A 206 -2.74 9.97 -6.60
N GLU A 207 -2.96 8.87 -7.31
CA GLU A 207 -4.28 8.55 -7.82
C GLU A 207 -4.42 7.04 -8.13
N VAL A 208 -5.41 6.44 -7.48
CA VAL A 208 -6.05 5.13 -7.74
C VAL A 208 -5.28 3.86 -7.31
N ALA A 209 -5.32 3.57 -6.01
CA ALA A 209 -5.20 2.19 -5.50
C ALA A 209 -6.52 1.81 -4.82
N GLU A 210 -7.51 1.53 -5.65
CA GLU A 210 -8.78 0.97 -5.23
C GLU A 210 -8.68 -0.58 -5.26
N GLU A 211 -8.90 -1.21 -4.09
CA GLU A 211 -9.18 -2.65 -3.89
C GLU A 211 -8.00 -3.66 -3.82
N PHE A 212 -8.10 -4.54 -2.82
CA PHE A 212 -7.39 -5.78 -2.38
C PHE A 212 -6.30 -6.47 -3.23
N VAL A 213 -5.01 -6.41 -2.83
CA VAL A 213 -3.89 -7.09 -3.52
C VAL A 213 -3.88 -8.62 -3.35
N ASN A 214 -4.24 -9.37 -4.42
CA ASN A 214 -4.05 -10.84 -4.49
C ASN A 214 -2.87 -11.31 -5.32
N TYR A 215 -2.32 -10.46 -6.18
CA TYR A 215 -1.19 -10.76 -7.05
C TYR A 215 -0.40 -9.49 -7.31
N ILE A 216 0.92 -9.60 -7.31
CA ILE A 216 1.79 -8.57 -7.86
C ILE A 216 2.25 -9.06 -9.23
N TYR A 217 1.98 -8.22 -10.22
CA TYR A 217 2.52 -8.37 -11.56
C TYR A 217 3.81 -7.58 -11.62
N ILE A 218 4.88 -8.27 -12.01
CA ILE A 218 6.22 -7.70 -12.11
C ILE A 218 6.70 -7.96 -13.54
N TYR A 219 7.00 -6.87 -14.25
CA TYR A 219 7.59 -6.84 -15.59
C TYR A 219 8.83 -5.94 -15.59
#